data_AF-A0A662Q4B2-F1
#
_entry.id   AF-A0A662Q4B2-F1
#
_cell.length_a   1.000
_cell.length_b   1.000
_cell.length_c   1.000
_cell.angle_alpha   90.00
_cell.angle_beta   90.00
_cell.angle_gamma   90.00
#
_symmetry.space_group_name_H-M   'P 1'
#
loop_
_entity.id
_entity.type
_entity.pdbx_description
1 polymer ?
#
loop_
_entity_poly.entity_id
_entity_poly.type
_entity_poly.pdbx_seq_one_letter_code
_entity_poly.pdbx_strand_id
1 'polypeptide(L)'
;MALDLLMIVRETVFFILAVPLIFFSIECLAGLRKGRIAASRIFLRKDHLILSIRGLLLASVFSIPASISLFLWSVYRLEVYRLLAAAFFILFVFFIFISISRLRIVLKGARRL
;
A
#
# COMPACT_ATOMS: atom_id res chain seq x y z
N MET A 1 -20.09 20.89 -7.84
CA MET A 1 -20.18 21.04 -6.37
C MET A 1 -19.97 19.73 -5.61
N ALA A 2 -20.88 18.73 -5.64
CA ALA A 2 -20.62 17.45 -4.94
C ALA A 2 -19.43 16.65 -5.51
N LEU A 3 -19.24 16.72 -6.83
CA LEU A 3 -18.16 16.06 -7.56
C LEU A 3 -16.76 16.68 -7.28
N ASP A 4 -16.67 18.01 -7.19
CA ASP A 4 -15.43 18.71 -6.80
C ASP A 4 -15.02 18.36 -5.37
N LEU A 5 -16.01 18.27 -4.47
CA LEU A 5 -15.78 17.88 -3.09
C LEU A 5 -15.22 16.45 -2.99
N LEU A 6 -15.79 15.49 -3.73
CA LEU A 6 -15.29 14.11 -3.78
C LEU A 6 -13.88 14.01 -4.36
N MET A 7 -13.57 14.83 -5.37
CA MET A 7 -12.24 14.88 -5.97
C MET A 7 -11.19 15.41 -4.97
N ILE A 8 -11.52 16.48 -4.24
CA ILE A 8 -10.69 17.03 -3.17
C ILE A 8 -10.50 16.01 -2.04
N VAL A 9 -11.57 15.36 -1.59
CA VAL A 9 -11.50 14.33 -0.54
C VAL A 9 -10.59 13.17 -0.97
N ARG A 10 -10.73 12.69 -2.21
CA ARG A 10 -9.87 11.64 -2.77
C ARG A 10 -8.40 12.06 -2.77
N GLU A 11 -8.08 13.23 -3.32
CA GLU A 11 -6.70 13.74 -3.38
C GLU A 11 -6.09 13.85 -1.97
N THR A 12 -6.88 14.35 -1.02
CA THR A 12 -6.48 14.52 0.38
C THR A 12 -6.21 13.17 1.05
N VAL A 13 -7.07 12.18 0.84
CA VAL A 13 -6.90 10.82 1.37
C VAL A 13 -5.64 10.17 0.78
N PHE A 14 -5.39 10.32 -0.52
CA PHE A 14 -4.13 9.86 -1.11
C PHE A 14 -2.93 10.55 -0.50
N PHE A 15 -2.99 11.86 -0.29
CA PHE A 15 -1.87 12.61 0.28
C PHE A 15 -1.56 12.16 1.72
N ILE A 16 -2.60 12.06 2.56
CA ILE A 16 -2.49 11.61 3.96
C ILE A 16 -1.96 10.18 4.04
N LEU A 17 -2.32 9.30 3.10
CA LEU A 17 -1.83 7.92 3.09
C LEU A 17 -0.44 7.79 2.46
N ALA A 18 -0.15 8.51 1.38
CA ALA A 18 1.09 8.38 0.60
C ALA A 18 2.31 8.93 1.34
N VAL A 19 2.20 10.08 2.01
CA VAL A 19 3.32 10.69 2.76
C VAL A 19 3.89 9.72 3.80
N PRO A 20 3.10 9.15 4.72
CA PRO A 20 3.61 8.18 5.65
C PRO A 20 4.09 6.92 4.92
N LEU A 21 3.37 6.41 3.91
CA LEU A 21 3.78 5.23 3.15
C LEU A 21 5.21 5.33 2.60
N ILE A 22 5.57 6.48 2.04
CA ILE A 22 6.91 6.75 1.51
C ILE A 22 7.94 6.72 2.65
N PHE A 23 7.67 7.43 3.75
CA PHE A 23 8.57 7.46 4.90
C PHE A 23 8.78 6.06 5.50
N PHE A 24 7.69 5.30 5.66
CA PHE A 24 7.72 3.92 6.13
C PHE A 24 8.50 3.01 5.18
N SER A 25 8.29 3.11 3.86
CA SER A 25 9.02 2.34 2.84
C SER A 25 10.52 2.62 2.88
N ILE A 26 10.92 3.89 3.00
CA ILE A 26 12.33 4.27 3.07
C ILE A 26 12.97 3.72 4.35
N GLU A 27 12.29 3.84 5.50
CA GLU A 27 12.80 3.28 6.77
C GLU A 27 12.91 1.75 6.70
N CYS A 28 11.96 1.10 6.05
CA CYS A 28 11.93 -0.34 5.81
C CYS A 28 13.10 -0.79 4.92
N LEU A 29 13.33 -0.09 3.81
CA LEU A 29 14.43 -0.33 2.87
C LEU A 29 15.80 -0.06 3.52
N ALA A 30 15.91 1.01 4.30
CA ALA A 30 17.11 1.32 5.09
C ALA A 30 17.35 0.26 6.19
N GLY A 31 16.28 -0.32 6.75
CA GLY A 31 16.33 -1.43 7.68
C GLY A 31 16.89 -2.71 7.06
N LEU A 32 16.38 -3.07 5.87
CA LEU A 32 16.89 -4.19 5.07
C LEU A 32 18.34 -3.96 4.61
N ARG A 33 18.72 -2.73 4.27
CA ARG A 33 20.08 -2.39 3.80
C ARG A 33 21.14 -2.37 4.92
N LYS A 34 20.76 -2.10 6.18
CA LYS A 34 21.70 -1.89 7.31
C LYS A 34 22.21 -3.15 8.03
N GLY A 35 21.68 -4.35 7.79
CA GLY A 35 22.24 -5.58 8.39
C GLY A 35 22.09 -6.72 7.40
N ARG A 36 23.08 -7.60 7.17
CA ARG A 36 23.47 -8.71 8.08
C ARG A 36 22.34 -9.27 8.98
N ILE A 37 21.07 -9.06 8.63
CA ILE A 37 19.96 -9.76 9.25
C ILE A 37 20.04 -11.16 8.65
N ALA A 38 20.72 -12.07 9.35
CA ALA A 38 20.81 -13.47 8.95
C ALA A 38 19.40 -13.94 8.59
N ALA A 39 19.22 -14.51 7.39
CA ALA A 39 17.92 -14.98 6.90
C ALA A 39 17.18 -15.84 7.94
N SER A 40 17.92 -16.54 8.79
CA SER A 40 17.46 -17.27 9.97
C SER A 40 16.65 -16.43 10.98
N ARG A 41 17.04 -15.18 11.27
CA ARG A 41 16.33 -14.29 12.21
C ARG A 41 15.04 -13.69 11.64
N ILE A 42 14.98 -13.49 10.32
CA ILE A 42 13.74 -13.11 9.62
C ILE A 42 12.77 -14.30 9.61
N PHE A 43 13.30 -15.51 9.46
CA PHE A 43 12.53 -16.76 9.48
C PHE A 43 11.88 -17.04 10.85
N LEU A 44 12.46 -16.56 11.96
CA LEU A 44 11.87 -16.68 13.30
C LEU A 44 10.57 -15.86 13.47
N ARG A 45 10.31 -14.89 12.59
CA ARG A 45 9.05 -14.10 12.51
C ARG A 45 8.34 -14.29 11.17
N LYS A 46 8.52 -15.46 10.56
CA LYS A 46 7.95 -15.83 9.25
C LYS A 46 6.44 -15.55 9.15
N ASP A 47 5.67 -15.70 10.22
CA ASP A 47 4.22 -15.44 10.21
C ASP A 47 3.87 -13.99 9.87
N HIS A 48 4.58 -13.02 10.45
CA HIS A 48 4.34 -11.59 10.18
C HIS A 48 4.82 -11.18 8.79
N LEU A 49 5.90 -11.81 8.31
CA LEU A 49 6.41 -11.58 6.96
C LEU A 49 5.48 -12.18 5.90
N ILE A 50 4.99 -13.40 6.11
CA ILE A 50 3.97 -14.03 5.26
C ILE A 50 2.71 -13.17 5.23
N LEU A 51 2.25 -12.63 6.36
CA LEU A 51 1.07 -11.78 6.38
C LEU A 51 1.29 -10.45 5.64
N SER A 52 2.50 -9.89 5.70
CA SER A 52 2.87 -8.71 4.91
C SER A 52 2.88 -9.03 3.41
N ILE A 53 3.50 -10.12 2.99
CA ILE A 53 3.49 -10.57 1.59
C ILE A 53 2.06 -10.85 1.11
N ARG A 54 1.23 -11.48 1.94
CA ARG A 54 -0.19 -11.72 1.63
C ARG A 54 -0.98 -10.42 1.49
N GLY A 55 -0.71 -9.43 2.33
CA GLY A 55 -1.28 -8.08 2.21
C GLY A 55 -0.84 -7.36 0.93
N LEU A 56 0.42 -7.56 0.52
CA LEU A 56 0.97 -7.04 -0.74
C LEU A 56 0.33 -7.73 -1.96
N LEU A 57 0.15 -9.04 -1.92
CA LEU A 57 -0.54 -9.79 -2.97
C LEU A 57 -2.01 -9.36 -3.10
N LEU A 58 -2.71 -9.17 -1.98
CA LEU A 58 -4.06 -8.62 -1.96
C LEU A 58 -4.07 -7.21 -2.58
N ALA A 59 -3.12 -6.35 -2.23
CA ALA A 59 -2.99 -5.04 -2.88
C ALA A 59 -2.83 -5.18 -4.40
N SER A 60 -1.94 -6.04 -4.88
CA SER A 60 -1.77 -6.27 -6.33
C SER A 60 -3.06 -6.73 -7.01
N VAL A 61 -3.87 -7.58 -6.37
CA VAL A 61 -5.18 -7.99 -6.90
C VAL A 61 -6.14 -6.80 -7.03
N PHE A 62 -6.07 -5.82 -6.12
CA PHE A 62 -6.88 -4.60 -6.20
C PHE A 62 -6.34 -3.55 -7.19
N SER A 63 -5.06 -3.61 -7.58
CA SER A 63 -4.51 -2.67 -8.58
C SER A 63 -5.01 -2.95 -10.01
N ILE A 64 -5.33 -4.21 -10.29
CA ILE A 64 -5.86 -4.67 -11.59
C ILE A 64 -7.24 -4.05 -11.89
N PRO A 65 -8.28 -4.20 -11.04
CA PRO A 65 -9.58 -3.58 -11.28
C PRO A 65 -9.51 -2.04 -11.21
N ALA A 66 -8.59 -1.46 -10.43
CA ALA A 66 -8.35 -0.02 -10.43
C ALA A 66 -7.86 0.48 -11.80
N SER A 67 -6.88 -0.22 -12.39
CA SER A 67 -6.32 0.10 -13.70
C SER A 67 -7.32 -0.14 -14.83
N ILE A 68 -8.08 -1.24 -14.77
CA ILE A 68 -9.16 -1.54 -15.73
C ILE A 68 -10.23 -0.45 -15.67
N SER A 69 -10.61 0.01 -14.47
CA SER A 69 -11.58 1.10 -14.30
C SER A 69 -11.06 2.42 -14.87
N LEU A 70 -9.78 2.76 -14.68
CA LEU A 70 -9.18 3.94 -15.33
C LEU A 70 -9.15 3.81 -16.86
N PHE A 71 -8.83 2.63 -17.38
CA PHE A 71 -8.82 2.38 -18.82
C PHE A 71 -10.22 2.52 -19.42
N LEU A 72 -11.23 1.91 -18.80
CA LEU A 72 -12.64 2.06 -19.17
C LEU A 72 -13.10 3.52 -19.09
N TRP A 73 -12.65 4.27 -18.08
CA TRP A 73 -12.90 5.71 -18.03
C TRP A 73 -12.26 6.44 -19.22
N SER A 74 -11.03 6.10 -19.60
CA SER A 74 -10.35 6.72 -20.74
C SER A 74 -11.09 6.48 -22.06
N VAL A 75 -11.69 5.30 -22.25
CA VAL A 75 -12.40 4.92 -23.48
C VAL A 75 -13.82 5.49 -23.50
N TYR A 76 -14.59 5.28 -22.42
CA TYR A 76 -16.02 5.60 -22.40
C TYR A 76 -16.34 6.97 -21.80
N ARG A 77 -15.36 7.63 -21.15
CA ARG A 77 -15.51 8.92 -20.43
C ARG A 77 -16.62 8.97 -19.39
N LEU A 78 -17.20 7.83 -19.01
CA LEU A 78 -18.23 7.71 -17.98
C LEU A 78 -17.65 7.93 -16.59
N GLU A 79 -18.17 8.92 -15.85
CA GLU A 79 -17.64 9.28 -14.52
C GLU A 79 -17.71 8.16 -13.48
N VAL A 80 -18.63 7.21 -13.65
CA VAL A 80 -18.78 6.03 -12.78
C VAL A 80 -17.48 5.22 -12.71
N TYR A 81 -16.78 5.05 -13.84
CA TYR A 81 -15.51 4.34 -13.88
C TYR A 81 -14.39 5.10 -13.16
N ARG A 82 -14.43 6.44 -13.16
CA ARG A 82 -13.49 7.28 -12.41
C ARG A 82 -13.68 7.13 -10.89
N LEU A 83 -14.93 7.05 -10.44
CA LEU A 83 -15.29 6.80 -9.03
C LEU A 83 -14.89 5.39 -8.58
N LEU A 84 -15.17 4.36 -9.40
CA LEU A 84 -14.74 2.98 -9.15
C LEU A 84 -13.21 2.89 -9.06
N ALA A 85 -12.48 3.49 -10.00
CA ALA A 85 -11.03 3.54 -9.96
C ALA A 85 -10.53 4.17 -8.64
N ALA A 86 -11.10 5.31 -8.24
CA ALA A 86 -10.72 5.97 -6.98
C ALA A 86 -10.96 5.07 -5.77
N ALA A 87 -12.10 4.38 -5.68
CA ALA A 87 -12.40 3.46 -4.58
C ALA A 87 -11.40 2.29 -4.52
N PHE A 88 -11.08 1.68 -5.67
CA PHE A 88 -10.08 0.61 -5.73
C PHE A 88 -8.67 1.11 -5.38
N PHE A 89 -8.28 2.31 -5.79
CA PHE A 89 -6.99 2.87 -5.41
C PHE A 89 -6.89 3.19 -3.92
N ILE A 90 -7.98 3.63 -3.28
CA ILE A 90 -7.99 3.83 -1.81
C ILE A 90 -7.77 2.49 -1.10
N LEU A 91 -8.48 1.43 -1.51
CA LEU A 91 -8.28 0.08 -0.96
C LEU A 91 -6.86 -0.42 -1.22
N PHE A 92 -6.34 -0.23 -2.43
CA PHE A 92 -4.97 -0.59 -2.80
C PHE A 92 -3.94 0.05 -1.85
N VAL A 93 -3.99 1.37 -1.69
CA VAL A 93 -3.07 2.11 -0.81
C VAL A 93 -3.23 1.67 0.65
N PHE A 94 -4.46 1.42 1.10
CA PHE A 94 -4.74 0.92 2.44
C PHE A 94 -4.09 -0.46 2.70
N PHE A 95 -4.20 -1.39 1.75
CA PHE A 95 -3.54 -2.71 1.89
C PHE A 95 -2.01 -2.61 1.87
N ILE A 96 -1.43 -1.74 1.04
CA ILE A 96 0.02 -1.48 1.08
C ILE A 96 0.42 -0.90 2.43
N PHE A 97 -0.35 0.06 2.96
CA PHE A 97 -0.06 0.67 4.26
C PHE A 97 -0.07 -0.37 5.39
N ILE A 98 -1.04 -1.27 5.42
CA ILE A 98 -1.08 -2.38 6.37
C ILE A 98 0.13 -3.30 6.19
N SER A 99 0.45 -3.65 4.95
CA SER A 99 1.57 -4.55 4.64
C SER A 99 2.90 -3.98 5.13
N ILE A 100 3.15 -2.70 4.86
CA ILE A 100 4.37 -2.01 5.27
C ILE A 100 4.41 -1.83 6.79
N SER A 101 3.28 -1.52 7.43
CA SER A 101 3.20 -1.38 8.89
C SER A 101 3.58 -2.69 9.59
N ARG A 102 3.12 -3.83 9.08
CA ARG A 102 3.51 -5.16 9.58
C ARG A 102 4.99 -5.44 9.34
N LEU A 103 5.52 -5.09 8.17
CA LEU A 103 6.94 -5.26 7.84
C LEU A 103 7.85 -4.42 8.76
N ARG A 104 7.44 -3.20 9.12
CA ARG A 104 8.14 -2.36 10.12
C ARG A 104 8.22 -3.04 11.48
N ILE A 105 7.15 -3.72 11.93
CA ILE A 105 7.15 -4.45 13.22
C ILE A 105 8.16 -5.60 13.19
N VAL A 106 8.26 -6.32 12.07
CA VAL A 106 9.26 -7.39 11.88
C VAL A 106 10.68 -6.80 11.96
N LEU A 107 10.94 -5.70 11.26
CA LEU A 107 12.25 -5.07 11.21
C LEU A 107 12.67 -4.41 12.53
N LYS A 108 11.76 -3.74 13.25
CA LYS A 108 12.05 -3.17 14.58
C LYS A 108 12.32 -4.27 15.61
N GLY A 109 11.59 -5.38 15.56
CA GLY A 109 11.85 -6.55 16.41
C GLY A 109 13.21 -7.18 16.14
N ALA A 110 13.64 -7.23 14.87
CA ALA A 110 14.97 -7.76 14.50
C ALA A 110 16.14 -6.84 14.86
N ARG A 111 15.90 -5.55 15.13
CA ARG A 111 16.94 -4.55 15.45
C ARG A 111 17.21 -4.38 16.96
N ARG A 112 16.31 -4.83 17.84
CA ARG A 112 16.40 -4.64 19.31
C ARG A 112 17.00 -5.81 20.11
N LEU A 113 17.41 -6.90 19.45
CA LEU A 113 18.00 -8.11 20.04
C LEU A 113 19.33 -8.46 19.35
#